data_AF-A0A7K3GX85-F1
#
_entry.id   AF-A0A7K3GX85-F1
#
_cell.length_a   1.000
_cell.length_b   1.000
_cell.length_c   1.000
_cell.angle_alpha   90.00
_cell.angle_beta   90.00
_cell.angle_gamma   90.00
#
_symmetry.space_group_name_H-M   'P 1'
#
loop_
_entity.id
_entity.type
_entity.pdbx_description
1 polymer ?
#
loop_
_entity_poly.entity_id
_entity_poly.type
_entity_poly.pdbx_seq_one_letter_code
_entity_poly.pdbx_strand_id
1 'polypeptide(L)'
;TARGAGVGRALVRAAVEEARRLGARRITLRVLGHNTAARKLYESEGFVVEGVQPEEFYLGGAYVDDVTMGRFLTEREPSPVTT
;
A
#
# COMPACT_ATOMS: atom_id res chain seq x y z
N THR A 1 -6.01 -23.32 -5.32
CA THR A 1 -5.54 -22.18 -4.50
C THR A 1 -5.66 -20.91 -5.32
N ALA A 2 -6.14 -19.78 -4.77
CA ALA A 2 -6.38 -18.54 -5.54
C ALA A 2 -5.11 -17.68 -5.74
N ARG A 3 -3.94 -18.13 -5.28
CA ARG A 3 -2.67 -17.40 -5.45
C ARG A 3 -2.27 -17.41 -6.92
N GLY A 4 -1.93 -16.25 -7.47
CA GLY A 4 -1.52 -16.10 -8.88
C GLY A 4 -2.68 -15.95 -9.90
N ALA A 5 -3.94 -16.01 -9.48
CA ALA A 5 -5.10 -15.87 -10.36
C ALA A 5 -5.53 -14.40 -10.60
N GLY A 6 -4.68 -13.42 -10.29
CA GLY A 6 -4.97 -11.99 -10.48
C GLY A 6 -5.97 -11.37 -9.49
N VAL A 7 -6.57 -12.15 -8.59
CA VAL A 7 -7.60 -11.68 -7.62
C VAL A 7 -7.11 -10.50 -6.78
N GLY A 8 -5.87 -10.57 -6.26
CA GLY A 8 -5.32 -9.47 -5.46
C GLY A 8 -5.23 -8.16 -6.25
N ARG A 9 -4.86 -8.23 -7.53
CA ARG A 9 -4.81 -7.06 -8.41
C ARG A 9 -6.20 -6.49 -8.67
N ALA A 10 -7.18 -7.35 -8.92
CA ALA A 10 -8.57 -6.93 -9.12
C ALA A 10 -9.12 -6.20 -7.88
N LEU A 11 -8.87 -6.73 -6.68
CA LEU A 11 -9.29 -6.11 -5.43
C LEU A 11 -8.62 -4.76 -5.19
N VAL A 12 -7.30 -4.66 -5.42
CA VAL A 12 -6.57 -3.38 -5.28
C VAL A 12 -7.13 -2.31 -6.23
N ARG A 13 -7.40 -2.68 -7.49
CA ARG A 13 -7.97 -1.75 -8.47
C ARG A 13 -9.37 -1.30 -8.09
N ALA A 14 -10.23 -2.23 -7.68
CA ALA A 14 -11.58 -1.91 -7.21
C ALA A 14 -11.54 -0.96 -6.00
N ALA A 15 -10.64 -1.20 -5.04
CA ALA A 15 -10.47 -0.32 -3.89
C ALA A 15 -9.99 1.09 -4.28
N VAL A 16 -9.07 1.19 -5.25
CA VAL A 16 -8.58 2.47 -5.79
C VAL A 16 -9.68 3.23 -6.52
N GLU A 17 -10.48 2.55 -7.34
CA GLU A 17 -11.60 3.14 -8.06
C GLU A 17 -12.67 3.65 -7.09
N GLU A 18 -13.01 2.88 -6.07
CA GLU A 18 -13.98 3.29 -5.06
C GLU A 18 -13.47 4.47 -4.23
N ALA A 19 -12.19 4.45 -3.83
CA ALA A 19 -11.58 5.57 -3.11
C ALA A 19 -11.62 6.86 -3.95
N ARG A 20 -11.40 6.78 -5.27
CA ARG A 20 -11.58 7.91 -6.19
C ARG A 20 -13.03 8.39 -6.22
N ARG A 21 -14.00 7.48 -6.31
CA ARG A 21 -15.43 7.80 -6.33
C ARG A 21 -15.88 8.53 -5.06
N LEU A 22 -15.27 8.20 -3.93
CA LEU A 22 -15.51 8.84 -2.64
C LEU A 22 -14.75 10.17 -2.46
N GLY A 23 -13.99 10.62 -3.47
CA GLY A 23 -13.22 11.86 -3.41
C GLY A 23 -11.95 11.77 -2.55
N ALA A 24 -11.47 10.57 -2.26
CA ALA A 24 -10.24 10.40 -1.51
C ALA A 24 -9.03 10.91 -2.32
N ARG A 25 -8.18 11.70 -1.67
CA ARG A 25 -6.94 12.21 -2.28
C ARG A 25 -5.83 11.15 -2.33
N ARG A 26 -5.89 10.16 -1.43
CA ARG A 26 -4.84 9.19 -1.20
C ARG A 26 -5.40 7.92 -0.55
N ILE A 27 -4.79 6.79 -0.85
CA ILE A 27 -5.03 5.51 -0.18
C ILE A 27 -3.72 5.00 0.44
N THR A 28 -3.82 4.36 1.61
CA THR A 28 -2.70 3.70 2.27
C THR A 28 -3.03 2.25 2.59
N LEU A 29 -1.98 1.47 2.77
CA LEU A 29 -2.05 0.10 3.26
C LEU A 29 -0.84 -0.20 4.13
N ARG A 30 -0.95 -1.29 4.89
CA ARG A 30 0.15 -1.87 5.65
C ARG A 30 0.35 -3.31 5.21
N VAL A 31 1.61 -3.72 5.12
CA VAL A 31 2.00 -5.05 4.65
C VAL A 31 3.22 -5.52 5.43
N LEU A 32 3.17 -6.76 5.93
CA LEU A 32 4.31 -7.37 6.61
C LEU A 32 5.54 -7.39 5.70
N GLY A 33 6.69 -6.98 6.22
CA GLY A 33 7.90 -6.75 5.43
C GLY A 33 8.37 -7.93 4.60
N HIS A 34 8.16 -9.16 5.12
CA HIS A 34 8.52 -10.41 4.45
C HIS A 34 7.54 -10.81 3.31
N ASN A 35 6.37 -10.16 3.18
CA ASN A 35 5.40 -10.46 2.12
C ASN A 35 5.77 -9.74 0.81
N THR A 36 6.88 -10.19 0.22
CA THR A 36 7.46 -9.61 -1.00
C THR A 36 6.51 -9.67 -2.20
N ALA A 37 5.64 -10.68 -2.29
CA ALA A 37 4.66 -10.79 -3.37
C ALA A 37 3.59 -9.68 -3.32
N ALA A 38 3.05 -9.40 -2.12
CA ALA A 38 2.09 -8.31 -1.94
C ALA A 38 2.74 -6.94 -2.18
N ARG A 39 3.96 -6.72 -1.67
CA ARG A 39 4.73 -5.50 -1.89
C ARG A 39 4.91 -5.21 -3.38
N LYS A 40 5.38 -6.20 -4.16
CA LYS A 40 5.53 -6.09 -5.62
C LYS A 40 4.20 -5.81 -6.34
N LEU A 41 3.11 -6.42 -5.87
CA LEU A 41 1.78 -6.13 -6.40
C LEU A 41 1.41 -4.65 -6.18
N TYR A 42 1.55 -4.14 -4.96
CA TYR A 42 1.23 -2.76 -4.63
C TYR A 42 2.13 -1.76 -5.37
N GLU A 43 3.44 -2.01 -5.43
CA GLU A 43 4.39 -1.23 -6.23
C GLU A 43 3.97 -1.16 -7.70
N SER A 44 3.59 -2.30 -8.30
CA SER A 44 3.12 -2.34 -9.69
C SER A 44 1.80 -1.61 -9.93
N GLU A 45 1.02 -1.36 -8.87
CA GLU A 45 -0.22 -0.58 -8.91
C GLU A 45 0.01 0.87 -8.43
N GLY A 46 1.26 1.33 -8.37
CA GLY A 46 1.63 2.73 -8.12
C GLY A 46 1.66 3.14 -6.65
N PHE A 47 1.68 2.19 -5.72
CA PHE A 47 1.97 2.48 -4.32
C PHE A 47 3.47 2.62 -4.09
N VAL A 48 3.85 3.52 -3.19
CA VAL A 48 5.24 3.73 -2.76
C VAL A 48 5.37 3.48 -1.27
N VAL A 49 6.55 3.05 -0.82
CA VAL A 49 6.82 2.91 0.61
C VAL A 49 6.89 4.30 1.23
N GLU A 50 6.10 4.52 2.28
CA GLU A 50 6.07 5.77 3.04
C GLU A 50 6.76 5.60 4.41
N GLY A 51 6.83 4.37 4.92
CA GLY A 51 7.52 4.08 6.18
C GLY A 51 7.69 2.59 6.43
N VAL A 52 8.68 2.27 7.26
CA VAL A 52 8.91 0.93 7.79
C VAL A 52 8.94 1.05 9.32
N GLN A 53 8.19 0.19 9.99
CA GLN A 53 8.20 0.03 11.44
C GLN A 53 8.95 -1.27 11.75
N PRO A 54 10.21 -1.21 12.17
CA PRO A 54 11.01 -2.40 12.44
C PRO A 54 10.43 -3.19 13.61
N GLU A 55 10.40 -4.52 13.49
CA GLU A 55 9.98 -5.43 14.57
C GLU A 55 8.59 -5.12 15.19
N GLU A 56 7.70 -4.46 14.45
CA GLU A 56 6.37 -4.02 14.93
C GLU A 56 5.50 -5.18 15.41
N PHE A 57 5.59 -6.34 14.75
CA PHE A 57 4.77 -7.51 15.08
C PHE A 57 5.60 -8.72 15.47
N TYR A 58 5.16 -9.48 16.47
CA TYR A 58 5.70 -10.79 16.81
C TYR A 58 4.78 -11.90 16.28
N LEU A 59 5.22 -12.60 15.22
CA LEU A 59 4.42 -13.60 14.51
C LEU A 59 5.26 -14.86 14.25
N GLY A 60 4.71 -16.03 14.59
CA GLY A 60 5.37 -17.31 14.30
C GLY A 60 6.75 -17.47 14.97
N GLY A 61 6.97 -16.84 16.12
CA GLY A 61 8.23 -16.94 16.86
C GLY A 61 9.29 -15.91 16.47
N ALA A 62 9.00 -15.01 15.53
CA ALA A 62 9.93 -13.99 15.07
C ALA A 62 9.27 -12.60 15.06
N TYR A 63 10.09 -11.57 15.29
CA TYR A 63 9.69 -10.20 15.00
C TYR A 63 9.71 -9.95 13.49
N VAL A 64 8.71 -9.22 13.00
CA VAL A 64 8.57 -8.87 11.59
C VAL A 64 8.23 -7.39 11.46
N ASP A 65 8.84 -6.77 10.46
CA ASP A 65 8.58 -5.37 10.14
C ASP A 65 7.15 -5.18 9.60
N ASP A 66 6.58 -4.01 9.87
CA ASP A 66 5.41 -3.51 9.16
C ASP A 66 5.84 -2.44 8.15
N VAL A 67 5.32 -2.54 6.92
CA VAL A 67 5.62 -1.58 5.85
C VAL A 67 4.35 -0.84 5.49
N THR A 68 4.36 0.47 5.70
CA THR A 68 3.29 1.35 5.26
C THR A 68 3.58 1.83 3.83
N MET A 69 2.60 1.65 2.94
CA MET A 69 2.67 2.11 1.56
C MET A 69 1.48 3.02 1.23
N GLY A 70 1.69 3.99 0.35
CA GLY A 70 0.66 4.94 -0.07
C GLY A 70 0.64 5.22 -1.56
N ARG A 71 -0.53 5.60 -2.06
CA ARG A 71 -0.75 6.03 -3.44
C ARG A 71 -1.67 7.26 -3.47
N PHE A 72 -1.20 8.34 -4.09
CA PHE A 72 -2.07 9.49 -4.40
C PHE A 72 -3.03 9.15 -5.54
N LEU A 73 -4.27 9.56 -5.40
CA LEU A 73 -5.36 9.26 -6.35
C LEU A 73 -5.71 10.44 -7.24
N THR A 74 -5.38 11.65 -6.77
CA THR A 74 -5.47 12.92 -7.48
C THR A 74 -4.07 13.51 -7.63
N GLU A 75 -3.89 14.49 -8.52
CA GLU A 75 -2.66 15.29 -8.53
C GLU A 75 -2.43 15.89 -7.14
N ARG A 76 -1.17 15.84 -6.70
CA ARG A 76 -0.74 16.60 -5.52
C ARG A 76 -0.77 18.07 -5.91
N GLU A 77 -1.66 18.84 -5.31
CA GLU A 77 -1.41 20.29 -5.25
C GLU A 77 -0.05 20.50 -4.58
N PRO A 78 0.85 21.30 -5.17
CA PRO A 78 2.15 21.58 -4.58
C PRO A 78 1.94 22.20 -3.20
N SER A 79 2.64 21.67 -2.21
CA SER A 79 2.58 22.19 -0.85
C SER A 79 3.01 23.66 -0.85
N PRO A 80 2.23 24.58 -0.24
CA PRO A 80 2.68 25.93 0.03
C PRO A 80 3.68 25.88 1.20
N VAL A 81 4.85 25.29 0.99
CA VAL A 81 6.00 25.58 1.87
C VAL A 81 6.62 26.84 1.31
N THR A 82 6.11 27.97 1.77
CA THR A 82 6.76 29.27 1.65
C THR A 82 7.89 29.31 2.68
N THR A 83 9.10 29.60 2.22
CA THR A 83 10.27 29.97 3.03
C THR A 83 9.96 31.20 3.88
#